data_AF-N1ZZL4-F1
#
_entry.id   AF-N1ZZL4-F1
#
_cell.length_a   1.000
_cell.length_b   1.000
_cell.length_c   1.000
_cell.angle_alpha   90.00
_cell.angle_beta   90.00
_cell.angle_gamma   90.00
#
_symmetry.space_group_name_H-M   'P 1'
#
loop_
_entity.id
_entity.type
_entity.pdbx_description
1 polymer ?
#
loop_
_entity_poly.entity_id
_entity_poly.type
_entity_poly.pdbx_seq_one_letter_code
_entity_poly.pdbx_strand_id
1 'polypeptide(L)'
;MDGIASMQIQNLNSLVDTVRHEIIERYRPGEDDPYLRILQAAHIEDDEYFSHMIQDDISAIVRDIRAAHKSDSESAPPTTIAEELKRDLEDVANFKGSPLEKQAALYCKRLGINYNKLSDVEFRQLVHKYESFVA
;
A
#
# COMPACT_ATOMS: atom_id res chain seq x y z
N MET A 1 -24.03 17.20 3.93
CA MET A 1 -23.60 17.44 5.31
C MET A 1 -24.68 18.27 5.99
N ASP A 2 -25.00 17.96 7.24
CA ASP A 2 -25.91 18.78 8.02
C ASP A 2 -25.23 20.13 8.27
N GLY A 3 -25.80 21.23 7.76
CA GLY A 3 -25.16 22.55 7.66
C GLY A 3 -24.80 23.21 9.00
N ILE A 4 -25.00 22.50 10.12
CA ILE A 4 -24.65 22.90 11.47
C ILE A 4 -23.15 23.19 11.57
N ALA A 5 -22.27 22.33 11.03
CA ALA A 5 -20.82 22.52 11.13
C ALA A 5 -20.35 23.78 10.40
N SER A 6 -20.78 23.98 9.15
CA SER A 6 -20.51 25.21 8.39
C SER A 6 -21.05 26.45 9.11
N MET A 7 -22.24 26.36 9.71
CA MET A 7 -22.82 27.45 10.49
C MET A 7 -21.97 27.78 11.73
N GLN A 8 -21.43 26.77 12.43
CA GLN A 8 -20.54 27.00 13.57
C GLN A 8 -19.22 27.64 13.13
N ILE A 9 -18.64 27.21 12.00
CA ILE A 9 -17.43 27.83 11.43
C ILE A 9 -17.71 29.31 11.09
N GLN A 10 -18.84 29.60 10.46
CA GLN A 10 -19.24 30.98 10.16
C GLN A 10 -19.44 31.81 11.44
N ASN A 11 -20.06 31.26 12.48
CA ASN A 11 -20.24 31.93 13.76
C ASN A 11 -18.90 32.27 14.43
N LEU A 12 -17.94 31.34 14.39
CA LEU A 12 -16.58 31.55 14.92
C LEU A 12 -15.83 32.63 14.14
N ASN A 13 -15.87 32.58 12.80
CA ASN A 13 -15.25 33.59 11.96
C ASN A 13 -15.86 34.99 12.19
N SER A 14 -17.18 35.06 12.35
CA SER A 14 -17.88 36.31 12.65
C SER A 14 -17.50 36.89 14.01
N LEU A 15 -17.27 36.03 15.01
CA LEU A 15 -16.79 36.45 16.33
C LEU A 15 -15.37 37.03 16.23
N VAL A 16 -14.48 36.37 15.48
CA VAL A 16 -13.12 36.85 15.23
C VAL A 16 -13.15 38.22 14.54
N ASP A 17 -14.00 38.40 13.53
CA ASP A 17 -14.17 39.67 12.83
C ASP A 17 -14.67 40.78 13.76
N THR A 18 -15.65 40.47 14.62
CA THR A 18 -16.19 41.41 15.60
C THR A 18 -15.11 41.88 16.58
N VAL A 19 -14.35 40.95 17.17
CA VAL A 19 -13.27 41.27 18.11
C VAL A 19 -12.18 42.09 17.42
N ARG A 20 -11.77 41.70 16.21
CA ARG A 20 -10.79 42.44 15.40
C ARG A 20 -11.26 43.87 15.16
N HIS A 21 -12.53 44.06 14.79
CA HIS A 21 -13.12 45.36 14.52
C HIS A 21 -13.09 46.25 15.78
N GLU A 22 -13.50 45.73 16.94
CA GLU A 22 -13.48 46.49 18.20
C GLU A 22 -12.07 46.95 18.59
N ILE A 23 -11.05 46.12 18.35
CA ILE A 23 -9.64 46.48 18.64
C ILE A 23 -9.19 47.63 17.73
N ILE A 24 -9.50 47.56 16.44
CA ILE A 24 -9.14 48.59 15.46
C ILE A 24 -9.77 49.93 15.85
N GLU A 25 -11.07 49.93 16.19
CA GLU A 25 -11.78 51.15 16.55
C GLU A 25 -11.23 51.81 17.82
N ARG A 26 -10.97 51.01 18.86
CA ARG A 26 -10.57 51.52 20.18
C ARG A 26 -9.10 51.94 20.24
N TYR A 27 -8.22 51.17 19.62
CA TYR A 27 -6.77 51.30 19.85
C TYR A 27 -6.01 51.84 18.65
N ARG A 28 -6.62 51.85 17.44
CA ARG A 28 -5.99 52.30 16.19
C ARG A 28 -4.55 51.77 16.04
N PRO A 29 -4.34 50.45 16.16
CA PRO A 29 -3.01 49.86 16.01
C PRO A 29 -2.49 50.10 14.58
N GLY A 30 -1.17 50.02 14.41
CA GLY A 30 -0.55 50.13 13.09
C GLY A 30 -0.97 48.98 12.15
N GLU A 31 -0.83 49.18 10.84
CA GLU A 31 -1.25 48.20 9.82
C GLU A 31 -0.57 46.83 9.97
N ASP A 32 0.67 46.80 10.47
CA ASP A 32 1.46 45.58 10.68
C ASP A 32 1.36 45.02 12.11
N ASP A 33 0.30 45.36 12.86
CA ASP A 33 0.12 44.85 14.21
C ASP A 33 0.05 43.30 14.22
N PRO A 34 0.95 42.63 14.97
CA PRO A 34 1.05 41.17 14.93
C PRO A 34 -0.20 40.48 15.49
N TYR A 35 -0.91 41.10 16.44
CA TYR A 35 -2.13 40.53 17.01
C TYR A 35 -3.30 40.61 16.03
N LEU A 36 -3.41 41.71 15.26
CA LEU A 36 -4.37 41.77 14.16
C LEU A 36 -4.07 40.72 13.09
N ARG A 37 -2.79 40.45 12.78
CA ARG A 37 -2.45 39.38 11.83
C ARG A 37 -2.82 37.99 12.35
N ILE A 38 -2.65 37.74 13.65
CA ILE A 38 -3.07 36.49 14.28
C ILE A 38 -4.59 36.32 14.19
N LEU A 39 -5.37 37.37 14.46
CA LEU A 39 -6.83 37.31 14.32
C LEU A 39 -7.25 37.02 12.88
N GLN A 40 -6.58 37.59 11.88
CA GLN A 40 -6.85 37.25 10.48
C GLN A 40 -6.58 35.77 10.18
N ALA A 41 -5.46 35.25 10.69
CA ALA A 41 -5.07 33.87 10.49
C ALA A 41 -5.93 32.86 11.28
N ALA A 42 -6.76 33.33 12.22
CA ALA A 42 -7.66 32.49 13.00
C ALA A 42 -8.94 32.11 12.24
N HIS A 43 -9.17 32.68 11.05
CA HIS A 43 -10.29 32.26 10.21
C HIS A 43 -10.14 30.80 9.80
N ILE A 44 -11.24 30.07 9.89
CA ILE A 44 -11.35 28.69 9.44
C ILE A 44 -12.00 28.72 8.05
N GLU A 45 -11.31 28.17 7.06
CA GLU A 45 -11.88 27.94 5.73
C GLU A 45 -12.70 26.65 5.74
N ASP A 46 -13.97 26.74 5.35
CA ASP A 46 -14.93 25.63 5.43
C ASP A 46 -14.46 24.44 4.58
N ASP A 47 -14.03 24.72 3.34
CA ASP A 47 -13.57 23.71 2.40
C ASP A 47 -12.28 23.01 2.88
N GLU A 48 -11.34 23.76 3.45
CA GLU A 48 -10.08 23.20 4.00
C GLU A 48 -10.36 22.31 5.22
N TYR A 49 -11.21 22.78 6.14
CA TYR A 49 -11.62 22.02 7.32
C TYR A 49 -12.24 20.68 6.94
N PHE A 50 -13.23 20.69 6.04
CA PHE A 50 -13.90 19.45 5.63
C PHE A 50 -13.02 18.56 4.78
N SER A 51 -12.18 19.13 3.91
CA SER A 51 -11.24 18.34 3.10
C SER A 51 -10.27 17.56 3.98
N HIS A 52 -9.74 18.18 5.04
CA HIS A 52 -8.86 17.50 5.98
C HIS A 52 -9.57 16.40 6.76
N MET A 53 -10.76 16.67 7.31
CA MET A 53 -11.54 15.65 8.03
C MET A 53 -11.80 14.42 7.15
N ILE A 54 -12.30 14.64 5.93
CA ILE A 54 -12.62 13.56 4.99
C ILE A 54 -11.35 12.83 4.56
N GLN A 55 -10.26 13.56 4.31
CA GLN A 55 -9.00 12.96 3.89
C GLN A 55 -8.43 12.01 4.95
N ASP A 56 -8.51 12.37 6.22
CA ASP A 56 -8.04 11.52 7.31
C ASP A 56 -8.87 10.22 7.40
N ASP A 57 -10.20 10.33 7.33
CA ASP A 57 -11.11 9.18 7.35
C ASP A 57 -10.87 8.25 6.15
N ILE A 58 -10.79 8.82 4.94
CA ILE A 58 -10.50 8.05 3.72
C ILE A 58 -9.12 7.37 3.83
N SER A 59 -8.12 8.08 4.34
CA SER A 59 -6.77 7.53 4.51
C SER A 59 -6.75 6.35 5.48
N ALA A 60 -7.54 6.41 6.56
CA ALA A 60 -7.72 5.30 7.48
C ALA A 60 -8.40 4.10 6.80
N ILE A 61 -9.53 4.33 6.12
CA ILE A 61 -10.27 3.28 5.40
C ILE A 61 -9.37 2.58 4.36
N VAL A 62 -8.60 3.34 3.58
CA VAL A 62 -7.68 2.78 2.58
C VAL A 62 -6.61 1.90 3.22
N ARG A 63 -6.06 2.30 4.36
CA ARG A 63 -5.06 1.51 5.11
C ARG A 63 -5.69 0.21 5.62
N ASP A 64 -6.89 0.27 6.16
CA ASP A 64 -7.60 -0.90 6.68
C ASP A 64 -7.94 -1.90 5.58
N ILE A 65 -8.43 -1.43 4.43
CA ILE A 65 -8.67 -2.27 3.25
C ILE A 65 -7.38 -2.97 2.83
N ARG A 66 -6.27 -2.23 2.69
CA ARG A 66 -4.99 -2.80 2.29
C ARG A 66 -4.47 -3.83 3.31
N ALA A 67 -4.66 -3.59 4.59
CA ALA A 67 -4.28 -4.51 5.64
C ALA A 67 -5.11 -5.81 5.60
N ALA A 68 -6.42 -5.70 5.41
CA ALA A 68 -7.33 -6.84 5.33
C ALA A 68 -7.05 -7.72 4.10
N HIS A 69 -6.68 -7.13 2.97
CA HIS A 69 -6.47 -7.84 1.70
C HIS A 69 -5.01 -8.32 1.50
N LYS A 70 -4.14 -8.14 2.50
CA LYS A 70 -2.70 -8.49 2.39
C LYS A 70 -2.44 -9.97 2.11
N SER A 71 -3.37 -10.84 2.51
CA SER A 71 -3.27 -12.30 2.38
C SER A 71 -4.25 -12.86 1.34
N ASP A 72 -4.87 -12.01 0.53
CA ASP A 72 -5.78 -12.46 -0.51
C ASP A 72 -5.04 -13.34 -1.52
N SER A 73 -5.72 -14.36 -2.03
CA SER A 73 -5.14 -15.33 -2.96
C SER A 73 -4.70 -14.72 -4.30
N GLU A 74 -5.22 -13.55 -4.64
CA GLU A 74 -4.84 -12.74 -5.82
C GLU A 74 -3.70 -11.76 -5.52
N SER A 75 -3.23 -11.67 -4.27
CA SER A 75 -2.06 -10.87 -3.92
C SER A 75 -0.80 -11.51 -4.48
N ALA A 76 0.16 -10.68 -4.91
CA ALA A 76 1.46 -11.16 -5.34
C ALA A 76 2.08 -12.03 -4.23
N PRO A 77 2.71 -13.18 -4.59
CA PRO A 77 3.37 -14.03 -3.61
C PRO A 77 4.34 -13.20 -2.74
N PRO A 78 4.43 -13.49 -1.43
CA PRO A 78 5.33 -12.77 -0.54
C PRO A 78 6.80 -13.02 -0.88
N THR A 79 7.08 -14.03 -1.70
CA THR A 79 8.42 -14.39 -2.15
C THR A 79 8.60 -14.06 -3.61
N THR A 80 9.76 -13.53 -3.95
CA THR A 80 10.13 -13.25 -5.33
C THR A 80 10.38 -14.56 -6.09
N ILE A 81 10.26 -14.51 -7.42
CA ILE A 81 10.63 -15.63 -8.31
C ILE A 81 12.08 -16.08 -8.05
N ALA A 82 12.98 -15.14 -7.72
CA ALA A 82 14.37 -15.44 -7.40
C ALA A 82 14.54 -16.24 -6.09
N GLU A 83 13.79 -15.90 -5.04
CA GLU A 83 13.81 -16.61 -3.76
C GLU A 83 13.17 -18.00 -3.85
N GLU A 84 12.14 -18.15 -4.69
CA GLU A 84 11.58 -19.46 -5.03
C GLU A 84 12.60 -20.31 -5.78
N LEU A 85 13.21 -19.76 -6.84
CA LEU A 85 14.22 -20.48 -7.63
C LEU A 85 15.43 -20.88 -6.77
N LYS A 86 15.89 -20.01 -5.87
CA LYS A 86 16.96 -20.32 -4.93
C LYS A 86 16.59 -21.51 -4.03
N ARG A 87 15.40 -21.50 -3.42
CA ARG A 87 14.91 -22.63 -2.60
C ARG A 87 14.79 -23.91 -3.41
N ASP A 88 14.30 -23.82 -4.64
CA ASP A 88 14.21 -24.97 -5.55
C ASP A 88 15.59 -25.59 -5.84
N LEU A 89 16.61 -24.75 -6.05
CA LEU A 89 17.99 -25.19 -6.24
C LEU A 89 18.60 -25.80 -4.97
N GLU A 90 18.33 -25.23 -3.79
CA GLU A 90 18.78 -25.76 -2.50
C GLU A 90 18.16 -27.14 -2.21
N ASP A 91 16.87 -27.32 -2.48
CA ASP A 91 16.18 -28.59 -2.31
C ASP A 91 16.73 -29.67 -3.26
N VAL A 92 17.00 -29.30 -4.51
CA VAL A 92 17.57 -30.21 -5.51
C VAL A 92 19.03 -30.55 -5.22
N ALA A 93 19.81 -29.64 -4.62
CA ALA A 93 21.16 -29.94 -4.18
C ALA A 93 21.17 -31.11 -3.17
N ASN A 94 20.18 -31.12 -2.25
CA ASN A 94 19.99 -32.15 -1.24
C ASN A 94 19.27 -33.42 -1.73
N PHE A 95 18.68 -33.38 -2.93
CA PHE A 95 18.04 -34.55 -3.54
C PHE A 95 19.06 -35.67 -3.77
N LYS A 96 18.67 -36.92 -3.49
CA LYS A 96 19.51 -38.11 -3.73
C LYS A 96 19.19 -38.67 -5.11
N GLY A 97 20.19 -38.66 -5.99
CA GLY A 97 20.06 -39.17 -7.36
C GLY A 97 21.21 -38.71 -8.24
N SER A 98 21.23 -39.20 -9.46
CA SER A 98 22.12 -38.76 -10.53
C SER A 98 21.88 -37.28 -10.89
N PRO A 99 22.82 -36.62 -11.58
CA PRO A 99 22.63 -35.25 -12.06
C PRO A 99 21.37 -35.07 -12.91
N LEU A 100 21.04 -36.08 -13.72
CA LEU A 100 19.86 -36.07 -14.57
C LEU A 100 18.56 -36.16 -13.75
N GLU A 101 18.53 -37.02 -12.74
CA GLU A 101 17.37 -37.14 -11.83
C GLU A 101 17.17 -35.87 -11.01
N LYS A 102 18.26 -35.23 -10.55
CA LYS A 102 18.21 -33.92 -9.87
C LYS A 102 17.61 -32.85 -10.77
N GLN A 103 18.02 -32.82 -12.03
CA GLN A 103 17.52 -31.88 -13.01
C GLN A 103 16.04 -32.11 -13.34
N ALA A 104 15.64 -33.37 -13.55
CA ALA A 104 14.24 -33.74 -13.74
C ALA A 104 13.38 -33.34 -12.51
N ALA A 105 13.88 -33.57 -11.28
CA ALA A 105 13.20 -33.16 -10.06
C ALA A 105 13.01 -31.64 -9.97
N LEU A 106 14.01 -30.83 -10.37
CA LEU A 106 13.89 -29.37 -10.45
C LEU A 106 12.78 -28.95 -11.41
N TYR A 107 12.75 -29.52 -12.63
CA TYR A 107 11.74 -29.19 -13.63
C TYR A 107 10.34 -29.57 -13.18
N CYS A 108 10.18 -30.78 -12.65
CA CYS A 108 8.92 -31.23 -12.10
C CYS A 108 8.41 -30.28 -11.02
N LYS A 109 9.28 -29.85 -10.11
CA LYS A 109 8.93 -28.89 -9.06
C LYS A 109 8.46 -27.54 -9.62
N ARG A 110 9.19 -26.96 -10.59
CA ARG A 110 8.81 -25.70 -11.25
C ARG A 110 7.51 -25.78 -12.03
N LEU A 111 7.15 -26.96 -12.53
CA LEU A 111 5.93 -27.22 -13.29
C LEU A 111 4.76 -27.70 -12.40
N GLY A 112 4.96 -27.84 -11.09
CA GLY A 112 3.94 -28.38 -10.16
C GLY A 112 3.66 -29.88 -10.35
N ILE A 113 4.58 -30.61 -10.99
CA ILE A 113 4.51 -32.06 -11.24
C ILE A 113 5.19 -32.81 -10.10
N ASN A 114 4.56 -33.88 -9.59
CA ASN A 114 5.17 -34.71 -8.57
C ASN A 114 6.16 -35.71 -9.18
N TYR A 115 7.46 -35.44 -9.01
CA TYR A 115 8.54 -36.30 -9.52
C TYR A 115 8.40 -37.78 -9.12
N ASN A 116 8.04 -38.07 -7.86
CA ASN A 116 7.95 -39.43 -7.34
C ASN A 116 6.79 -40.24 -7.95
N LYS A 117 5.91 -39.59 -8.70
CA LYS A 117 4.78 -40.23 -9.39
C LYS A 117 5.05 -40.44 -10.89
N LEU A 118 6.21 -40.03 -11.41
CA LEU A 118 6.56 -40.30 -12.78
C LEU A 118 6.82 -41.79 -12.99
N SER A 119 6.25 -42.34 -14.05
CA SER A 119 6.66 -43.61 -14.61
C SER A 119 7.98 -43.49 -15.37
N ASP A 120 8.67 -44.62 -15.59
CA ASP A 120 9.91 -44.66 -16.38
C ASP A 120 9.76 -44.10 -17.81
N VAL A 121 8.55 -44.19 -18.37
CA VAL A 121 8.25 -43.67 -19.71
C VAL A 121 8.15 -42.15 -19.65
N GLU A 122 7.42 -41.60 -18.69
CA GLU A 122 7.28 -40.15 -18.51
C GLU A 122 8.62 -39.50 -18.16
N PHE A 123 9.44 -40.15 -17.33
CA PHE A 123 10.79 -39.68 -17.03
C PHE A 123 11.65 -39.60 -18.30
N ARG A 124 11.67 -40.67 -19.11
CA ARG A 124 12.44 -40.69 -20.37
C ARG A 124 11.96 -39.64 -21.37
N GLN A 125 10.66 -39.40 -21.46
CA GLN A 125 10.10 -38.35 -22.32
C GLN A 125 10.49 -36.94 -21.83
N LEU A 126 10.50 -36.71 -20.52
CA LEU A 126 10.93 -35.45 -19.93
C LEU A 126 12.41 -35.18 -20.26
N VAL A 127 13.28 -36.17 -20.08
CA VAL A 127 14.71 -36.09 -20.42
C VAL A 127 14.92 -35.81 -21.90
N HIS A 128 14.23 -36.55 -22.77
CA HIS A 128 14.37 -36.37 -24.22
C HIS A 128 13.96 -34.97 -24.68
N LYS A 129 12.84 -34.44 -24.15
CA LYS A 129 12.42 -33.05 -24.41
C LYS A 129 13.46 -32.05 -23.92
N TYR A 130 14.08 -32.30 -22.77
CA TYR A 130 15.10 -31.41 -22.23
C TYR A 130 16.36 -31.36 -23.10
N GLU A 131 16.89 -32.53 -23.48
CA GLU A 131 18.05 -32.62 -24.37
C GLU A 131 17.79 -31.93 -25.73
N SER A 132 16.55 -32.01 -26.23
CA SER A 132 16.16 -31.33 -27.48
C SER A 132 16.06 -29.80 -27.37
N PHE A 133 16.00 -29.24 -26.15
CA PHE A 133 15.88 -27.80 -25.91
C PHE A 133 17.25 -27.13 -25.62
N VAL A 134 18.27 -27.94 -25.32
CA VAL A 134 19.63 -27.49 -24.96
C VAL A 134 20.66 -27.76 -26.08
N ALA A 135 20.29 -28.57 -27.07
CA ALA A 135 21.04 -28.79 -28.32
C ALA A 135 20.71 -27.72 -29.37
#